data_AF-A0A378TVY9-F1
#
_entry.id   AF-A0A378TVY9-F1
#
_cell.length_a   1.000
_cell.length_b   1.000
_cell.length_c   1.000
_cell.angle_alpha   90.00
_cell.angle_beta   90.00
_cell.angle_gamma   90.00
#
_symmetry.space_group_name_H-M   'P 1'
#
loop_
_entity.id
_entity.type
_entity.pdbx_description
1 polymer ?
#
loop_
_entity_poly.entity_id
_entity_poly.type
_entity_poly.pdbx_seq_one_letter_code
_entity_poly.pdbx_strand_id
1 'polypeptide(L)'
;MKYTFLFIAMLALSACDKSATEHNFAPATSRSSAEQPSKPSTPENPHDLQTLASELSTSDPSVLPDVQPLTTADGKIALDKTHILTDSPKADTATYEYPLALDSMAVKNYAKAYNITDKQAQHSMVIAMASPEVLSKILDQLRDGKYIAHQLTDGADMTLVITTTPDVVADKFDYVFADEFGRGLVLPVVIQPKE
;
A
#
# COMPACT_ATOMS: atom_id res chain seq x y z
N MET A 1 43.09 32.40 34.90
CA MET A 1 43.45 33.58 34.08
C MET A 1 43.77 33.15 32.66
N LYS A 2 42.85 33.40 31.73
CA LYS A 2 43.04 34.02 30.39
C LYS A 2 41.89 33.60 29.47
N TYR A 3 40.95 34.52 29.34
CA TYR A 3 39.92 34.58 28.30
C TYR A 3 40.53 35.14 27.02
N THR A 4 40.20 34.56 25.86
CA THR A 4 40.19 35.17 24.51
C THR A 4 39.84 34.05 23.52
N PHE A 5 39.03 34.16 22.45
CA PHE A 5 38.46 35.29 21.72
C PHE A 5 37.11 34.84 21.09
N LEU A 6 36.19 35.79 21.03
CA LEU A 6 34.93 35.80 20.30
C LEU A 6 35.17 35.73 18.77
N PHE A 7 34.46 34.88 18.04
CA PHE A 7 34.09 35.16 16.64
C PHE A 7 32.72 34.56 16.32
N ILE A 8 31.76 35.47 16.13
CA ILE A 8 30.39 35.23 15.67
C ILE A 8 30.45 35.03 14.16
N ALA A 9 30.01 33.87 13.67
CA ALA A 9 29.79 33.63 12.24
C ALA A 9 28.29 33.55 11.97
N MET A 10 27.75 34.64 11.45
CA MET A 10 26.43 34.78 10.84
C MET A 10 26.42 33.93 9.55
N LEU A 11 25.55 32.91 9.46
CA LEU A 11 25.24 32.24 8.19
C LEU A 11 23.84 32.67 7.76
N ALA A 12 23.82 33.42 6.66
CA ALA A 12 22.64 33.99 6.05
C ALA A 12 21.73 32.90 5.45
N LEU A 13 20.41 33.08 5.61
CA LEU A 13 19.39 32.34 4.87
C LEU A 13 19.48 32.73 3.39
N SER A 14 19.68 31.75 2.51
CA SER A 14 19.41 31.89 1.07
C SER A 14 17.97 31.46 0.79
N ALA A 15 17.15 32.42 0.36
CA ALA A 15 15.79 32.23 -0.09
C ALA A 15 15.77 31.44 -1.42
N CYS A 16 14.74 30.60 -1.60
CA CYS A 16 14.47 29.88 -2.84
C CYS A 16 14.05 30.84 -3.96
N ASP A 17 14.77 30.81 -5.08
CA ASP A 17 14.40 31.52 -6.30
C ASP A 17 13.31 30.75 -7.06
N LYS A 18 12.15 31.37 -7.23
CA LYS A 18 11.02 30.89 -8.02
C LYS A 18 11.17 31.44 -9.44
N SER A 19 11.88 30.74 -10.32
CA SER A 19 11.78 30.98 -11.76
C SER A 19 12.38 29.82 -12.54
N ALA A 20 11.52 28.98 -13.13
CA ALA A 20 11.73 28.25 -14.38
C ALA A 20 10.67 27.14 -14.65
N THR A 21 9.48 27.22 -14.06
CA THR A 21 8.37 26.26 -14.31
C THR A 21 7.49 26.63 -15.51
N GLU A 22 7.92 27.49 -16.45
CA GLU A 22 7.03 28.04 -17.49
C GLU A 22 7.37 27.67 -18.95
N HIS A 23 8.25 26.71 -19.22
CA HIS A 23 8.65 26.42 -20.61
C HIS A 23 8.05 25.15 -21.27
N ASN A 24 7.21 24.37 -20.59
CA ASN A 24 6.76 23.07 -21.13
C ASN A 24 5.28 22.97 -21.55
N PHE A 25 4.51 24.06 -21.51
CA PHE A 25 3.11 24.03 -21.94
C PHE A 25 2.85 25.00 -23.09
N ALA A 26 3.31 24.63 -24.29
CA ALA A 26 2.81 25.22 -25.53
C ALA A 26 2.14 24.11 -26.38
N PRO A 27 0.87 24.25 -26.77
CA PRO A 27 0.18 23.26 -27.60
C PRO A 27 0.55 23.47 -29.07
N ALA A 28 1.24 22.51 -29.68
CA ALA A 28 1.56 22.55 -31.10
C ALA A 28 0.33 22.12 -31.93
N THR A 29 -0.32 23.06 -32.59
CA THR A 29 -1.25 22.78 -33.70
C THR A 29 -0.73 23.48 -34.95
N SER A 30 -0.34 22.72 -35.98
CA SER A 30 -0.45 23.09 -37.40
C SER A 30 -0.10 21.91 -38.31
N ARG A 31 -0.97 21.68 -39.29
CA ARG A 31 -1.02 20.58 -40.28
C ARG A 31 -0.04 20.78 -41.44
N SER A 32 0.40 19.68 -42.07
CA SER A 32 0.45 19.57 -43.54
C SER A 32 0.53 18.11 -44.01
N SER A 33 -0.18 17.81 -45.10
CA SER A 33 -0.54 16.49 -45.65
C SER A 33 0.56 15.82 -46.49
N ALA A 34 0.58 14.48 -46.52
CA ALA A 34 0.45 13.66 -47.75
C ALA A 34 0.56 12.14 -47.47
N GLU A 35 -0.45 11.43 -47.97
CA GLU A 35 -0.56 10.04 -48.45
C GLU A 35 0.02 8.80 -47.71
N GLN A 36 -0.90 7.85 -47.53
CA GLN A 36 -0.80 6.50 -46.95
C GLN A 36 -0.06 5.51 -47.88
N PRO A 37 0.66 4.52 -47.32
CA PRO A 37 0.27 3.14 -47.61
C PRO A 37 0.22 2.24 -46.36
N SER A 38 -0.91 1.53 -46.23
CA SER A 38 -1.13 0.20 -45.63
C SER A 38 -0.37 -0.24 -44.37
N LYS A 39 -1.16 -0.35 -43.29
CA LYS A 39 -1.04 -1.17 -42.07
C LYS A 39 0.05 -2.25 -42.07
N PRO A 40 0.82 -2.31 -40.97
CA PRO A 40 1.00 -3.53 -40.20
C PRO A 40 0.40 -3.35 -38.80
N SER A 41 -0.15 -4.44 -38.26
CA SER A 41 -0.64 -4.59 -36.88
C SER A 41 0.33 -3.99 -35.85
N THR A 42 -0.14 -2.98 -35.13
CA THR A 42 0.56 -2.42 -33.97
C THR A 42 0.76 -3.51 -32.92
N PRO A 43 2.00 -3.76 -32.45
CA PRO A 43 2.21 -4.58 -31.27
C PRO A 43 1.66 -3.80 -30.06
N GLU A 44 0.94 -4.48 -29.16
CA GLU A 44 0.52 -3.91 -27.89
C GLU A 44 1.69 -3.16 -27.26
N ASN A 45 1.58 -1.84 -27.15
CA ASN A 45 2.57 -1.04 -26.46
C ASN A 45 2.25 -1.14 -24.96
N PRO A 46 3.07 -1.83 -24.15
CA PRO A 46 2.81 -2.02 -22.72
C PRO A 46 2.90 -0.71 -21.91
N HIS A 47 3.19 0.42 -22.56
CA HIS A 47 3.20 1.76 -21.98
C HIS A 47 2.06 2.64 -22.49
N ASP A 48 1.04 2.07 -23.12
CA ASP A 48 -0.13 2.85 -23.51
C ASP A 48 -0.93 3.27 -22.27
N LEU A 49 -0.83 4.55 -21.93
CA LEU A 49 -1.54 5.17 -20.82
C LEU A 49 -3.06 5.12 -21.02
N GLN A 50 -3.53 4.92 -22.26
CA GLN A 50 -4.96 4.88 -22.59
C GLN A 50 -5.58 3.52 -22.24
N THR A 51 -4.85 2.41 -22.41
CA THR A 51 -5.25 1.09 -21.89
C THR A 51 -5.26 1.08 -20.37
N LEU A 52 -4.23 1.63 -19.72
CA LEU A 52 -4.22 1.79 -18.25
C LEU A 52 -5.38 2.65 -17.75
N ALA A 53 -5.68 3.77 -18.41
CA ALA A 53 -6.81 4.61 -18.05
C ALA A 53 -8.15 3.91 -18.27
N SER A 54 -8.26 3.05 -19.29
CA SER A 54 -9.47 2.28 -19.57
C SER A 54 -9.71 1.18 -18.53
N GLU A 55 -8.66 0.47 -18.08
CA GLU A 55 -8.77 -0.52 -17.00
C GLU A 55 -9.08 0.12 -15.63
N LEU A 56 -8.52 1.30 -15.37
CA LEU A 56 -8.86 2.05 -14.14
C LEU A 56 -10.30 2.58 -14.18
N SER A 57 -10.81 2.95 -15.36
CA SER A 57 -12.16 3.50 -15.54
C SER A 57 -13.28 2.46 -15.49
N THR A 58 -12.98 1.15 -15.56
CA THR A 58 -13.98 0.09 -15.37
C THR A 58 -14.38 -0.13 -13.92
N SER A 59 -13.72 0.55 -12.99
CA SER A 59 -14.11 0.60 -11.58
C SER A 59 -15.19 1.66 -11.42
N ASP A 60 -16.47 1.26 -11.43
CA ASP A 60 -17.59 2.18 -11.18
C ASP A 60 -17.42 2.81 -9.77
N PRO A 61 -17.24 4.13 -9.64
CA PRO A 61 -17.03 4.77 -8.33
C PRO A 61 -18.32 4.89 -7.52
N SER A 62 -19.45 4.37 -8.02
CA SER A 62 -20.76 4.59 -7.44
C SER A 62 -21.22 3.38 -6.64
N VAL A 63 -21.42 3.62 -5.34
CA VAL A 63 -21.80 2.68 -4.28
C VAL A 63 -20.60 1.95 -3.66
N LEU A 64 -19.83 2.68 -2.86
CA LEU A 64 -19.14 2.04 -1.73
C LEU A 64 -20.24 1.33 -0.90
N PRO A 65 -20.13 0.02 -0.62
CA PRO A 65 -21.07 -0.62 0.29
C PRO A 65 -21.02 0.12 1.64
N ASP A 66 -22.19 0.49 2.16
CA ASP A 66 -22.31 1.04 3.51
C ASP A 66 -22.12 -0.10 4.52
N VAL A 67 -20.86 -0.51 4.67
CA VAL A 67 -20.45 -1.53 5.65
C VAL A 67 -20.30 -0.83 6.99
N GLN A 68 -21.36 -0.85 7.79
CA GLN A 68 -21.32 -0.27 9.12
C GLN A 68 -20.69 -1.24 10.12
N PRO A 69 -19.86 -0.74 11.04
CA PRO A 69 -19.34 -1.55 12.13
C PRO A 69 -20.45 -1.87 13.15
N LEU A 70 -20.18 -2.82 14.03
CA LEU A 70 -21.11 -3.22 15.09
C LEU A 70 -21.00 -2.26 16.28
N THR A 71 -22.14 -1.91 16.88
CA THR A 71 -22.16 -1.20 18.17
C THR A 71 -22.32 -2.21 19.31
N THR A 72 -21.39 -2.19 20.24
CA THR A 72 -21.37 -3.03 21.44
C THR A 72 -22.32 -2.49 22.54
N ALA A 73 -22.56 -3.30 23.57
CA ALA A 73 -23.49 -2.95 24.66
C ALA A 73 -23.04 -1.71 25.46
N ASP A 74 -21.73 -1.44 25.53
CA ASP A 74 -21.14 -0.25 26.15
C ASP A 74 -21.00 0.94 25.18
N GLY A 75 -21.55 0.82 23.97
CA GLY A 75 -21.58 1.90 22.97
C GLY A 75 -20.30 2.04 22.16
N LYS A 76 -19.32 1.14 22.32
CA LYS A 76 -18.10 1.10 21.50
C LYS A 76 -18.35 0.48 20.14
N ILE A 77 -17.49 0.79 19.19
CA ILE A 77 -17.49 0.28 17.83
C ILE A 77 -16.62 -0.98 17.75
N ALA A 78 -17.16 -2.07 17.21
CA ALA A 78 -16.45 -3.30 16.93
C ALA A 78 -16.49 -3.61 15.43
N LEU A 79 -15.41 -4.18 14.89
CA LEU A 79 -15.40 -4.60 13.49
C LEU A 79 -16.34 -5.78 13.27
N ASP A 80 -17.16 -5.69 12.23
CA ASP A 80 -17.92 -6.82 11.71
C ASP A 80 -17.00 -7.71 10.87
N LYS A 81 -16.56 -8.82 11.46
CA LYS A 81 -15.69 -9.79 10.80
C LYS A 81 -16.34 -10.48 9.60
N THR A 82 -17.66 -10.50 9.48
CA THR A 82 -18.35 -11.12 8.34
C THR A 82 -18.13 -10.37 7.02
N HIS A 83 -17.79 -9.08 7.10
CA HIS A 83 -17.43 -8.25 5.97
C HIS A 83 -15.91 -8.15 5.73
N ILE A 84 -15.10 -8.73 6.64
CA ILE A 84 -13.65 -8.73 6.55
C ILE A 84 -13.17 -10.10 6.10
N LEU A 85 -13.42 -11.14 6.91
CA LEU A 85 -12.85 -12.47 6.72
C LEU A 85 -13.29 -13.11 5.40
N THR A 86 -12.43 -13.99 4.90
CA THR A 86 -12.65 -14.73 3.66
C THR A 86 -12.87 -16.21 3.97
N ASP A 87 -13.54 -16.91 3.06
CA ASP A 87 -13.68 -18.38 3.11
C ASP A 87 -12.51 -19.09 2.43
N SER A 88 -11.44 -18.36 2.06
CA SER A 88 -10.28 -18.93 1.39
C SER A 88 -9.57 -19.92 2.31
N PRO A 89 -9.22 -21.12 1.83
CA PRO A 89 -8.45 -22.06 2.63
C PRO A 89 -7.03 -21.54 2.86
N LYS A 90 -6.50 -21.77 4.08
CA LYS A 90 -5.10 -21.50 4.38
C LYS A 90 -4.20 -22.39 3.52
N ALA A 91 -3.23 -21.80 2.85
CA ALA A 91 -2.25 -22.53 2.05
C ALA A 91 -1.14 -23.13 2.93
N ASP A 92 -0.52 -24.22 2.47
CA ASP A 92 0.68 -24.76 3.07
C ASP A 92 1.90 -23.96 2.60
N THR A 93 2.53 -23.22 3.52
CA THR A 93 3.69 -22.38 3.21
C THR A 93 4.94 -23.18 2.83
N ALA A 94 4.99 -24.48 3.15
CA ALA A 94 6.10 -25.35 2.76
C ALA A 94 6.10 -25.67 1.26
N THR A 95 4.91 -25.69 0.63
CA THR A 95 4.69 -26.00 -0.79
C THR A 95 4.09 -24.84 -1.57
N TYR A 96 4.08 -23.63 -1.00
CA TYR A 96 3.49 -22.46 -1.64
C TYR A 96 4.36 -21.95 -2.80
N GLU A 97 3.75 -21.74 -3.95
CA GLU A 97 4.39 -21.18 -5.14
C GLU A 97 4.31 -19.64 -5.11
N TYR A 98 5.37 -19.00 -4.62
CA TYR A 98 5.40 -17.54 -4.51
C TYR A 98 5.58 -16.86 -5.88
N PRO A 99 4.88 -15.74 -6.14
CA PRO A 99 5.02 -14.96 -7.38
C PRO A 99 6.36 -14.21 -7.51
N LEU A 100 7.17 -14.18 -6.44
CA LEU A 100 8.50 -13.57 -6.44
C LEU A 100 9.57 -14.65 -6.55
N ALA A 101 10.57 -14.49 -7.42
CA ALA A 101 11.69 -15.42 -7.50
C ALA A 101 12.56 -15.37 -6.22
N LEU A 102 12.83 -16.54 -5.63
CA LEU A 102 13.58 -16.68 -4.38
C LEU A 102 15.01 -16.11 -4.49
N ASP A 103 15.64 -16.26 -5.65
CA ASP A 103 17.01 -15.81 -5.90
C ASP A 103 17.11 -14.36 -6.39
N SER A 104 15.98 -13.66 -6.47
CA SER A 104 15.92 -12.25 -6.90
C SER A 104 16.72 -11.34 -5.94
N MET A 105 17.24 -10.25 -6.50
CA MET A 105 17.96 -9.26 -5.69
C MET A 105 17.08 -8.62 -4.63
N ALA A 106 15.78 -8.46 -4.89
CA ALA A 106 14.85 -7.88 -3.92
C ALA A 106 14.70 -8.77 -2.68
N VAL A 107 14.49 -10.08 -2.87
CA VAL A 107 14.40 -11.07 -1.78
C VAL A 107 15.70 -11.10 -0.98
N LYS A 108 16.86 -11.19 -1.65
CA LYS A 108 18.18 -11.21 -0.98
C LYS A 108 18.45 -9.94 -0.18
N ASN A 109 18.07 -8.78 -0.71
CA ASN A 109 18.25 -7.51 -0.01
C ASN A 109 17.36 -7.41 1.23
N TYR A 110 16.09 -7.84 1.12
CA TYR A 110 15.17 -7.88 2.26
C TYR A 110 15.66 -8.87 3.33
N ALA A 111 16.03 -10.08 2.94
CA ALA A 111 16.60 -11.10 3.82
C ALA A 111 17.80 -10.56 4.61
N LYS A 112 18.73 -9.89 3.92
CA LYS A 112 19.90 -9.25 4.54
C LYS A 112 19.51 -8.10 5.48
N ALA A 113 18.58 -7.25 5.09
CA ALA A 113 18.18 -6.08 5.87
C ALA A 113 17.59 -6.48 7.24
N TYR A 114 16.80 -7.56 7.27
CA TYR A 114 16.11 -8.02 8.48
C TYR A 114 16.75 -9.26 9.13
N ASN A 115 17.88 -9.73 8.61
CA ASN A 115 18.60 -10.91 9.10
C ASN A 115 17.70 -12.17 9.19
N ILE A 116 16.97 -12.43 8.11
CA ILE A 116 16.06 -13.58 7.96
C ILE A 116 16.48 -14.42 6.74
N THR A 117 15.90 -15.61 6.59
CA THR A 117 16.18 -16.45 5.41
C THR A 117 15.55 -15.88 4.14
N ASP A 118 16.12 -16.20 2.97
CA ASP A 118 15.54 -15.81 1.67
C ASP A 118 14.09 -16.28 1.52
N LYS A 119 13.74 -17.47 2.03
CA LYS A 119 12.36 -17.98 2.02
C LYS A 119 11.41 -17.14 2.89
N GLN A 120 11.86 -16.76 4.10
CA GLN A 120 11.07 -15.87 4.95
C GLN A 120 10.91 -14.50 4.30
N ALA A 121 11.97 -13.95 3.70
CA ALA A 121 11.89 -12.68 2.97
C ALA A 121 10.93 -12.75 1.78
N GLN A 122 11.00 -13.79 0.97
CA GLN A 122 10.08 -14.04 -0.13
C GLN A 122 8.62 -14.06 0.36
N HIS A 123 8.35 -14.80 1.44
CA HIS A 123 7.04 -14.84 2.07
C HIS A 123 6.57 -13.46 2.55
N SER A 124 7.38 -12.78 3.37
CA SER A 124 7.05 -11.46 3.93
C SER A 124 6.79 -10.42 2.84
N MET A 125 7.59 -10.41 1.77
CA MET A 125 7.36 -9.49 0.66
C MET A 125 6.00 -9.72 -0.02
N VAL A 126 5.58 -10.97 -0.17
CA VAL A 126 4.26 -11.29 -0.75
C VAL A 126 3.14 -10.88 0.19
N ILE A 127 3.27 -11.15 1.48
CA ILE A 127 2.33 -10.68 2.52
C ILE A 127 2.20 -9.15 2.47
N ALA A 128 3.32 -8.43 2.37
CA ALA A 128 3.33 -6.97 2.35
C ALA A 128 2.63 -6.38 1.12
N MET A 129 2.83 -7.00 -0.04
CA MET A 129 2.18 -6.56 -1.28
C MET A 129 0.69 -6.91 -1.28
N ALA A 130 0.28 -7.99 -0.61
CA ALA A 130 -1.12 -8.41 -0.49
C ALA A 130 -1.90 -7.67 0.63
N SER A 131 -1.20 -7.12 1.64
CA SER A 131 -1.83 -6.48 2.81
C SER A 131 -2.89 -5.39 2.54
N PRO A 132 -2.86 -4.64 1.42
CA PRO A 132 -3.94 -3.70 1.09
C PRO A 132 -5.34 -4.33 1.04
N GLU A 133 -5.45 -5.63 0.72
CA GLU A 133 -6.74 -6.33 0.65
C GLU A 133 -7.51 -6.25 1.98
N VAL A 134 -6.88 -6.65 3.09
CA VAL A 134 -7.52 -6.59 4.42
C VAL A 134 -7.55 -5.18 4.99
N LEU A 135 -6.52 -4.37 4.70
CA LEU A 135 -6.47 -2.99 5.17
C LEU A 135 -7.69 -2.21 4.66
N SER A 136 -8.01 -2.28 3.37
CA SER A 136 -9.15 -1.59 2.79
C SER A 136 -10.48 -2.00 3.44
N LYS A 137 -10.72 -3.31 3.62
CA LYS A 137 -11.91 -3.85 4.30
C LYS A 137 -12.08 -3.34 5.73
N ILE A 138 -10.98 -3.18 6.47
CA ILE A 138 -11.00 -2.63 7.83
C ILE A 138 -11.29 -1.13 7.80
N LEU A 139 -10.63 -0.38 6.90
CA LEU A 139 -10.83 1.06 6.77
C LEU A 139 -12.26 1.43 6.36
N ASP A 140 -12.91 0.59 5.56
CA ASP A 140 -14.31 0.77 5.17
C ASP A 140 -15.28 0.77 6.36
N GLN A 141 -14.91 0.12 7.47
CA GLN A 141 -15.71 0.09 8.70
C GLN A 141 -15.28 1.12 9.75
N LEU A 142 -14.03 1.61 9.67
CA LEU A 142 -13.48 2.60 10.61
C LEU A 142 -13.67 4.04 10.11
N ARG A 143 -14.85 4.34 9.57
CA ARG A 143 -15.25 5.67 9.10
C ARG A 143 -15.36 6.66 10.28
N ASP A 144 -15.64 7.92 9.97
CA ASP A 144 -15.94 8.97 10.96
C ASP A 144 -14.82 9.23 11.98
N GLY A 145 -13.57 9.14 11.52
CA GLY A 145 -12.40 9.50 12.33
C GLY A 145 -12.01 8.47 13.39
N LYS A 146 -12.52 7.24 13.32
CA LYS A 146 -12.17 6.15 14.23
C LYS A 146 -10.80 5.53 13.93
N TYR A 147 -10.34 5.60 12.69
CA TYR A 147 -8.99 5.24 12.27
C TYR A 147 -7.97 6.36 12.57
N ILE A 148 -6.80 6.01 13.10
CA ILE A 148 -5.69 6.94 13.35
C ILE A 148 -4.52 6.66 12.41
N ALA A 149 -4.02 5.42 12.40
CA ALA A 149 -2.85 5.02 11.64
C ALA A 149 -2.82 3.49 11.44
N HIS A 150 -1.98 3.01 10.52
CA HIS A 150 -1.62 1.60 10.44
C HIS A 150 -0.12 1.44 10.32
N GLN A 151 0.36 0.26 10.70
CA GLN A 151 1.72 -0.20 10.47
C GLN A 151 1.66 -1.67 10.07
N LEU A 152 2.32 -2.02 8.99
CA LEU A 152 2.72 -3.40 8.74
C LEU A 152 4.12 -3.59 9.34
N THR A 153 4.28 -4.51 10.28
CA THR A 153 5.60 -4.80 10.86
C THR A 153 6.48 -5.52 9.85
N ASP A 154 7.79 -5.26 9.89
CA ASP A 154 8.76 -5.91 9.01
C ASP A 154 9.31 -7.22 9.59
N GLY A 155 10.03 -7.97 8.76
CA GLY A 155 10.73 -9.20 9.16
C GLY A 155 9.93 -10.46 8.82
N ALA A 156 10.28 -11.59 9.46
CA ALA A 156 9.66 -12.88 9.17
C ALA A 156 8.21 -12.98 9.63
N ASP A 157 7.86 -12.29 10.72
CA ASP A 157 6.55 -12.38 11.38
C ASP A 157 5.78 -11.07 11.20
N MET A 158 5.38 -10.78 9.96
CA MET A 158 4.62 -9.56 9.65
C MET A 158 3.25 -9.56 10.34
N THR A 159 2.85 -8.41 10.88
CA THR A 159 1.55 -8.17 11.49
C THR A 159 1.05 -6.80 11.04
N LEU A 160 -0.22 -6.72 10.65
CA LEU A 160 -0.89 -5.46 10.40
C LEU A 160 -1.48 -4.93 11.69
N VAL A 161 -0.93 -3.83 12.20
CA VAL A 161 -1.43 -3.13 13.38
C VAL A 161 -2.22 -1.91 12.91
N ILE A 162 -3.49 -1.84 13.29
CA ILE A 162 -4.38 -0.70 13.03
C ILE A 162 -4.60 0.05 14.34
N THR A 163 -4.06 1.26 14.43
CA THR A 163 -4.25 2.15 15.57
C THR A 163 -5.56 2.92 15.40
N THR A 164 -6.40 2.89 16.42
CA THR A 164 -7.75 3.47 16.41
C THR A 164 -8.00 4.38 17.61
N THR A 165 -9.12 5.11 17.61
CA THR A 165 -9.58 5.87 18.79
C THR A 165 -10.03 4.94 19.94
N PRO A 166 -10.04 5.40 21.20
CA PRO A 166 -10.50 4.60 22.36
C PRO A 166 -11.92 4.02 22.25
N ASP A 167 -12.76 4.60 21.39
CA ASP A 167 -14.14 4.18 21.14
C ASP A 167 -14.24 2.89 20.32
N VAL A 168 -13.12 2.41 19.76
CA VAL A 168 -13.07 1.14 19.04
C VAL A 168 -12.64 0.03 19.98
N VAL A 169 -13.21 -1.16 19.82
CA VAL A 169 -12.85 -2.34 20.60
C VAL A 169 -11.53 -2.92 20.08
N ALA A 170 -10.61 -3.21 21.01
CA ALA A 170 -9.38 -3.92 20.69
C ALA A 170 -9.68 -5.35 20.20
N ASP A 171 -8.97 -5.80 19.18
CA ASP A 171 -9.22 -7.10 18.57
C ASP A 171 -7.95 -7.67 17.93
N LYS A 172 -7.92 -8.99 17.74
CA LYS A 172 -6.85 -9.70 17.04
C LYS A 172 -7.42 -10.87 16.27
N PHE A 173 -7.02 -11.01 15.01
CA PHE A 173 -7.45 -12.12 14.16
C PHE A 173 -6.44 -12.40 13.05
N ASP A 174 -6.51 -13.61 12.48
CA ASP A 174 -5.77 -13.97 11.28
C ASP A 174 -6.63 -13.66 10.05
N TYR A 175 -6.07 -12.96 9.08
CA TYR A 175 -6.68 -12.78 7.78
C TYR A 175 -6.09 -13.77 6.77
N VAL A 176 -6.94 -14.42 5.97
CA VAL A 176 -6.51 -15.26 4.85
C VAL A 176 -6.79 -14.51 3.55
N PHE A 177 -5.75 -14.22 2.77
CA PHE A 177 -5.91 -13.50 1.50
C PHE A 177 -6.76 -14.28 0.51
N ALA A 178 -7.70 -13.60 -0.16
CA ALA A 178 -8.47 -14.16 -1.26
C ALA A 178 -7.94 -13.75 -2.64
N ASP A 179 -7.26 -12.59 -2.71
CA ASP A 179 -6.64 -12.10 -3.94
C ASP A 179 -5.58 -13.08 -4.47
N GLU A 180 -5.47 -13.18 -5.80
CA GLU A 180 -4.59 -14.14 -6.47
C GLU A 180 -3.12 -13.99 -6.07
N PHE A 181 -2.66 -12.77 -5.80
CA PHE A 181 -1.24 -12.53 -5.54
C PHE A 181 -0.76 -13.21 -4.24
N GLY A 182 -1.60 -13.23 -3.20
CA GLY A 182 -1.29 -13.77 -1.88
C GLY A 182 -2.20 -14.92 -1.44
N ARG A 183 -3.03 -15.47 -2.34
CA ARG A 183 -4.16 -16.34 -2.00
C ARG A 183 -3.81 -17.43 -1.00
N GLY A 184 -4.55 -17.50 0.10
CA GLY A 184 -4.38 -18.53 1.12
C GLY A 184 -3.24 -18.26 2.11
N LEU A 185 -2.37 -17.28 1.86
CA LEU A 185 -1.41 -16.83 2.86
C LEU A 185 -2.13 -16.08 3.99
N VAL A 186 -1.49 -16.08 5.16
CA VAL A 186 -2.08 -15.56 6.40
C VAL A 186 -1.35 -14.30 6.85
N LEU A 187 -2.10 -13.24 7.11
CA LEU A 187 -1.62 -12.01 7.75
C LEU A 187 -2.31 -11.84 9.11
N PRO A 188 -1.56 -11.90 10.23
CA PRO A 188 -2.06 -11.48 11.53
C PRO A 188 -2.46 -10.00 11.52
N VAL A 189 -3.61 -9.69 12.09
CA VAL A 189 -4.14 -8.33 12.24
C VAL A 189 -4.42 -8.02 13.70
N VAL A 190 -4.05 -6.82 14.13
CA VAL A 190 -4.31 -6.30 15.48
C VAL A 190 -4.99 -4.94 15.37
N ILE A 191 -6.14 -4.80 16.03
CA ILE A 191 -6.82 -3.51 16.24
C ILE A 191 -6.42 -3.00 17.61
N GLN A 192 -5.73 -1.86 17.64
CA GLN A 192 -5.14 -1.28 18.84
C GLN A 192 -5.71 0.11 19.10
N PRO A 193 -6.70 0.25 19.98
CA PRO A 193 -7.16 1.56 20.44
C PRO A 193 -6.03 2.29 21.16
N LYS A 194 -5.83 3.56 20.81
CA LYS A 194 -4.89 4.44 21.49
C LYS A 194 -5.49 4.84 22.85
N GLU A 195 -4.70 4.68 23.91
CA GLU A 195 -5.05 5.15 25.26
C GLU A 195 -5.10 6.69 25.35
#